data_AF-A0A2V5LL99-F1
#
_entry.id   AF-A0A2V5LL99-F1
#
_cell.length_a   1.000
_cell.length_b   1.000
_cell.length_c   1.000
_cell.angle_alpha   90.00
_cell.angle_beta   90.00
_cell.angle_gamma   90.00
#
_symmetry.space_group_name_H-M   'P 1'
#
loop_
_entity.id
_entity.type
_entity.pdbx_description
1 polymer ?
#
loop_
_entity_poly.entity_id
_entity_poly.type
_entity_poly.pdbx_seq_one_letter_code
_entity_poly.pdbx_strand_id
1 'polypeptide(L)'
;MDVELQKLVEAGKLTSEAAEQLEKLEPGTFCLHKSWGFGRVREWNLLLNQIVIDFASKKSHPMQTQYAAENLTPLAPEHFLARKATDLASIKNLARENPAALVRNILESLDGKATTQQIGEWLIGDVFTEAEWKRWWETTKKALKASGAFSIPAKKSDPIQIRGEGVSQADELIAAFNKARHPKEQIVALEQIIKSHQQFKEPEKQLQPIIANIENTAARNQKIHP
;
A
#
# COMPACT_ATOMS: atom_id res chain seq x y z
N MET A 1 -12.12 2.89 -28.35
CA MET A 1 -11.78 1.63 -29.01
C MET A 1 -10.95 1.88 -30.25
N ASP A 2 -9.66 1.57 -30.15
CA ASP A 2 -8.73 1.48 -31.28
C ASP A 2 -9.29 0.60 -32.43
N VAL A 3 -9.01 1.01 -33.67
CA VAL A 3 -9.58 0.39 -34.88
C VAL A 3 -9.08 -1.05 -35.08
N GLU A 4 -7.85 -1.36 -34.68
CA GLU A 4 -7.29 -2.70 -34.80
C GLU A 4 -7.83 -3.63 -33.71
N LEU A 5 -8.02 -3.13 -32.48
CA LEU A 5 -8.69 -3.89 -31.42
C LEU A 5 -10.16 -4.21 -31.79
N GLN A 6 -10.88 -3.26 -32.38
CA GLN A 6 -12.25 -3.49 -32.87
C GLN A 6 -12.33 -4.64 -33.88
N LYS A 7 -11.36 -4.72 -34.81
CA LYS A 7 -11.29 -5.83 -35.78
C LYS A 7 -11.07 -7.18 -35.10
N LEU A 8 -10.30 -7.23 -34.01
CA LEU A 8 -10.10 -8.47 -33.24
C LEU A 8 -11.37 -8.90 -32.51
N VAL A 9 -12.17 -7.94 -32.03
CA VAL A 9 -13.48 -8.20 -31.41
C VAL A 9 -14.46 -8.74 -32.44
N GLU A 10 -14.57 -8.10 -33.60
CA GLU A 10 -15.43 -8.55 -34.70
C GLU A 10 -15.03 -9.93 -35.23
N ALA A 11 -13.74 -10.26 -35.21
CA ALA A 11 -13.21 -11.56 -35.57
C ALA A 11 -13.37 -12.63 -34.47
N GLY A 12 -13.94 -12.29 -33.31
CA GLY A 12 -14.15 -13.20 -32.18
C GLY A 12 -12.86 -13.64 -31.46
N LYS A 13 -11.74 -12.94 -31.68
CA LYS A 13 -10.43 -13.25 -31.07
C LYS A 13 -10.20 -12.55 -29.74
N LEU A 14 -11.03 -11.55 -29.42
CA LEU A 14 -10.95 -10.68 -28.26
C LEU A 14 -12.36 -10.32 -27.81
N THR A 15 -12.63 -10.25 -26.50
CA THR A 15 -13.91 -9.72 -26.02
C THR A 15 -13.89 -8.19 -25.99
N SER A 16 -15.06 -7.54 -26.03
CA SER A 16 -15.13 -6.07 -25.92
C SER A 16 -14.54 -5.56 -24.60
N GLU A 17 -14.79 -6.28 -23.50
CA GLU A 17 -14.19 -5.97 -22.19
C GLU A 17 -12.65 -6.10 -22.22
N ALA A 18 -12.13 -7.15 -22.86
CA ALA A 18 -10.69 -7.32 -23.01
C ALA A 18 -10.07 -6.23 -23.90
N ALA A 19 -10.78 -5.76 -24.93
CA ALA A 19 -10.35 -4.64 -25.74
C ALA A 19 -10.24 -3.34 -24.91
N GLU A 20 -11.23 -3.03 -24.08
CA GLU A 20 -11.17 -1.86 -23.16
C GLU A 20 -10.02 -1.95 -22.16
N GLN A 21 -9.67 -3.15 -21.68
CA GLN A 21 -8.48 -3.33 -20.84
C GLN A 21 -7.19 -3.15 -21.62
N LEU A 22 -7.12 -3.62 -22.88
CA LEU A 22 -5.94 -3.44 -23.72
C LEU A 22 -5.70 -1.97 -24.08
N GLU A 23 -6.73 -1.14 -24.24
CA GLU A 23 -6.54 0.31 -24.41
C GLU A 23 -5.78 0.95 -23.26
N LYS A 24 -5.85 0.39 -22.05
CA LYS A 24 -5.07 0.85 -20.89
C LYS A 24 -3.64 0.29 -20.88
N LEU A 25 -3.28 -0.54 -21.86
CA LEU A 25 -2.00 -1.22 -22.00
C LEU A 25 -1.33 -0.85 -23.34
N GLU A 26 -1.46 0.39 -23.78
CA GLU A 26 -0.78 0.92 -24.97
C GLU A 26 0.75 0.80 -24.86
N PRO A 27 1.47 0.74 -26.00
CA PRO A 27 2.93 0.76 -26.02
C PRO A 27 3.51 1.87 -25.13
N GLY A 28 4.47 1.50 -24.30
CA GLY A 28 5.08 2.39 -23.31
C GLY A 28 4.47 2.29 -21.91
N THR A 29 3.25 1.78 -21.77
CA THR A 29 2.56 1.63 -20.48
C THR A 29 3.24 0.62 -19.57
N PHE A 30 3.29 0.91 -18.27
CA PHE A 30 3.78 -0.03 -17.27
C PHE A 30 2.66 -0.93 -16.76
N CYS A 31 2.99 -2.17 -16.41
CA CYS A 31 2.01 -3.15 -15.93
C CYS A 31 2.61 -4.10 -14.89
N LEU A 32 1.73 -4.76 -14.12
CA LEU A 32 2.08 -5.88 -13.26
C LEU A 32 1.46 -7.17 -13.78
N HIS A 33 2.25 -8.23 -13.78
CA HIS A 33 1.78 -9.60 -13.94
C HIS A 33 2.02 -10.38 -12.64
N LYS A 34 1.05 -11.18 -12.20
CA LYS A 34 1.12 -11.92 -10.93
C LYS A 34 2.37 -12.80 -10.79
N SER A 35 2.79 -13.45 -11.88
CA SER A 35 3.94 -14.38 -11.87
C SER A 35 5.25 -13.80 -12.39
N TRP A 36 5.20 -12.71 -13.18
CA TRP A 36 6.40 -12.16 -13.84
C TRP A 36 6.79 -10.79 -13.32
N GLY A 37 5.94 -10.19 -12.48
CA GLY A 37 6.18 -8.92 -11.82
C GLY A 37 6.00 -7.75 -12.77
N PHE A 38 6.79 -6.71 -12.52
CA PHE A 38 6.78 -5.45 -13.24
C PHE A 38 7.24 -5.61 -14.69
N GLY A 39 6.51 -4.99 -15.61
CA GLY A 39 6.85 -4.93 -17.02
C GLY A 39 6.45 -3.62 -17.67
N ARG A 40 6.95 -3.41 -18.89
CA ARG A 40 6.57 -2.31 -19.77
C ARG A 40 6.11 -2.87 -21.10
N VAL A 41 4.93 -2.45 -21.57
CA VAL A 41 4.45 -2.81 -22.90
C VAL A 41 5.42 -2.20 -23.91
N ARG A 42 6.03 -3.05 -24.73
CA ARG A 42 6.95 -2.60 -25.79
C ARG A 42 6.16 -2.19 -27.03
N GLU A 43 5.28 -3.08 -27.48
CA GLU A 43 4.51 -2.90 -28.70
C GLU A 43 3.25 -3.76 -28.67
N TRP A 44 2.29 -3.36 -29.49
CA TRP A 44 1.20 -4.23 -29.89
C TRP A 44 1.55 -4.89 -31.22
N ASN A 45 1.38 -6.21 -31.28
CA ASN A 45 1.49 -7.00 -32.49
C ASN A 45 0.11 -7.63 -32.78
N LEU A 46 -0.87 -6.77 -33.06
CA LEU A 46 -2.28 -7.17 -33.21
C LEU A 46 -2.50 -8.05 -34.44
N LEU A 47 -1.63 -7.96 -35.45
CA LEU A 47 -1.62 -8.89 -36.59
C LEU A 47 -1.45 -10.35 -36.14
N LEU A 48 -0.60 -10.58 -35.13
CA LEU A 48 -0.39 -11.89 -34.52
C LEU A 48 -1.29 -12.15 -33.30
N ASN A 49 -2.25 -11.26 -33.04
CA ASN A 49 -3.10 -11.28 -31.84
C ASN A 49 -2.29 -11.26 -30.54
N GLN A 50 -1.22 -10.47 -30.50
CA GLN A 50 -0.29 -10.42 -29.36
C GLN A 50 0.01 -8.99 -28.92
N ILE A 51 0.41 -8.86 -27.65
CA ILE A 51 1.18 -7.72 -27.15
C ILE A 51 2.54 -8.22 -26.68
N VAL A 52 3.57 -7.40 -26.84
CA VAL A 52 4.94 -7.74 -26.44
C VAL A 52 5.32 -6.89 -25.24
N ILE A 53 5.81 -7.54 -24.18
CA ILE A 53 6.10 -6.89 -22.90
C ILE A 53 7.53 -7.17 -22.47
N ASP A 54 8.20 -6.14 -21.98
CA ASP A 54 9.48 -6.23 -21.30
C ASP A 54 9.28 -6.36 -19.79
N PHE A 55 9.20 -7.59 -19.29
CA PHE A 55 9.29 -7.86 -17.86
C PHE A 55 10.74 -7.75 -17.37
N ALA A 56 10.93 -7.53 -16.07
CA ALA A 56 12.26 -7.56 -15.46
C ALA A 56 12.96 -8.91 -15.64
N SER A 57 12.21 -10.01 -15.53
CA SER A 57 12.72 -11.39 -15.65
C SER A 57 12.69 -11.95 -17.08
N LYS A 58 11.89 -11.36 -17.98
CA LYS A 58 11.69 -11.84 -19.36
C LYS A 58 11.51 -10.66 -20.31
N LYS A 59 12.54 -10.38 -21.11
CA LYS A 59 12.49 -9.34 -22.15
C LYS A 59 11.77 -9.86 -23.39
N SER A 60 11.13 -8.93 -24.12
CA SER A 60 10.45 -9.20 -25.39
C SER A 60 9.43 -10.35 -25.33
N HIS A 61 8.68 -10.48 -24.24
CA HIS A 61 7.78 -11.61 -24.02
C HIS A 61 6.44 -11.39 -24.75
N PRO A 62 6.08 -12.23 -25.75
CA PRO A 62 4.78 -12.15 -26.41
C PRO A 62 3.69 -12.77 -25.54
N MET A 63 2.56 -12.09 -25.42
CA MET A 63 1.34 -12.58 -24.76
C MET A 63 0.16 -12.43 -25.71
N GLN A 64 -0.75 -13.41 -25.73
CA GLN A 64 -2.02 -13.29 -26.46
C GLN A 64 -2.84 -12.13 -25.87
N THR A 65 -3.48 -11.35 -26.73
CA THR A 65 -4.27 -10.14 -26.37
C THR A 65 -5.29 -10.41 -25.27
N GLN A 66 -6.11 -11.46 -25.40
CA GLN A 66 -7.09 -11.84 -24.38
C GLN A 66 -6.43 -12.18 -23.04
N TYR A 67 -5.38 -13.00 -23.05
CA TYR A 67 -4.68 -13.40 -21.83
C TYR A 67 -4.01 -12.20 -21.15
N ALA A 68 -3.43 -11.28 -21.93
CA ALA A 68 -2.87 -10.04 -21.45
C ALA A 68 -3.93 -9.17 -20.76
N ALA A 69 -5.10 -8.97 -21.37
CA ALA A 69 -6.19 -8.20 -20.81
C ALA A 69 -6.66 -8.74 -19.45
N GLU A 70 -6.67 -10.06 -19.29
CA GLU A 70 -7.14 -10.74 -18.07
C GLU A 70 -6.09 -10.79 -16.95
N ASN A 71 -4.79 -10.73 -17.28
CA ASN A 71 -3.71 -11.05 -16.33
C ASN A 71 -2.75 -9.89 -16.05
N LEU A 72 -2.92 -8.75 -16.73
CA LEU A 72 -2.10 -7.57 -16.52
C LEU A 72 -2.89 -6.48 -15.82
N THR A 73 -2.27 -5.91 -14.80
CA THR A 73 -2.77 -4.71 -14.16
C THR A 73 -2.00 -3.51 -14.70
N PRO A 74 -2.60 -2.62 -15.49
CA PRO A 74 -1.95 -1.40 -15.95
C PRO A 74 -1.62 -0.50 -14.75
N LEU A 75 -0.47 0.18 -14.81
CA LEU A 75 0.00 1.08 -13.77
C LEU A 75 -0.09 2.53 -14.25
N ALA A 76 -0.72 3.37 -13.44
CA ALA A 76 -0.73 4.81 -13.66
C ALA A 76 0.70 5.39 -13.57
N PRO A 77 1.00 6.50 -14.27
CA PRO A 77 2.30 7.17 -14.21
C PRO A 77 2.73 7.55 -12.78
N GLU A 78 1.77 7.82 -11.90
CA GLU A 78 1.98 8.22 -10.50
C GLU A 78 2.34 7.03 -9.60
N HIS A 79 2.05 5.79 -10.05
CA HIS A 79 2.39 4.58 -9.32
C HIS A 79 3.90 4.51 -9.10
N PHE A 80 4.32 4.16 -7.87
CA PHE A 80 5.71 4.22 -7.45
C PHE A 80 6.65 3.46 -8.38
N LEU A 81 6.29 2.23 -8.78
CA LEU A 81 7.12 1.44 -9.70
C LEU A 81 7.27 2.08 -11.09
N ALA A 82 6.23 2.74 -11.62
CA ALA A 82 6.30 3.46 -12.88
C ALA A 82 7.22 4.67 -12.78
N ARG A 83 7.10 5.45 -11.70
CA ARG A 83 8.00 6.58 -11.40
C ARG A 83 9.45 6.13 -11.23
N LYS A 84 9.68 5.06 -10.46
CA LYS A 84 11.02 4.49 -10.25
C LYS A 84 11.66 4.04 -11.55
N ALA A 85 10.90 3.41 -12.44
CA ALA A 85 11.39 2.96 -13.74
C ALA A 85 11.67 4.12 -14.71
N THR A 86 10.96 5.24 -14.57
CA THR A 86 11.08 6.41 -15.45
C THR A 86 12.19 7.36 -15.01
N ASP A 87 12.26 7.67 -13.71
CA ASP A 87 13.22 8.61 -13.15
C ASP A 87 13.66 8.18 -11.74
N LEU A 88 14.63 7.27 -11.70
CA LEU A 88 15.24 6.81 -10.45
C LEU A 88 15.96 7.93 -9.68
N ALA A 89 16.48 8.95 -10.37
CA ALA A 89 17.18 10.06 -9.74
C ALA A 89 16.21 10.90 -8.89
N SER A 90 15.01 11.19 -9.43
CA SER A 90 13.96 11.86 -8.67
C SER A 90 13.53 11.06 -7.42
N ILE A 91 13.45 9.73 -7.52
CA ILE A 91 13.13 8.87 -6.38
C ILE A 91 14.23 8.92 -5.31
N LYS A 92 15.50 8.87 -5.72
CA LYS A 92 16.64 9.01 -4.79
C LYS A 92 16.65 10.37 -4.10
N ASN A 93 16.31 11.44 -4.81
CA ASN A 93 16.18 12.78 -4.24
C ASN A 93 14.99 12.85 -3.28
N LEU A 94 13.83 12.33 -3.65
CA LEU A 94 12.65 12.29 -2.79
C LEU A 94 12.92 11.51 -1.50
N ALA A 95 13.67 10.41 -1.59
CA ALA A 95 14.08 9.63 -0.42
C ALA A 95 14.93 10.42 0.58
N ARG A 96 15.74 11.37 0.10
CA ARG A 96 16.59 12.23 0.94
C ARG A 96 15.79 13.41 1.52
N GLU A 97 15.07 14.12 0.67
CA GLU A 97 14.42 15.39 1.03
C GLU A 97 13.09 15.19 1.76
N ASN A 98 12.28 14.21 1.34
CA ASN A 98 10.97 13.96 1.92
C ASN A 98 10.66 12.45 1.99
N PRO A 99 11.29 11.73 2.94
CA PRO A 99 11.10 10.29 3.07
C PRO A 99 9.65 9.90 3.39
N ALA A 100 8.89 10.77 4.07
CA ALA A 100 7.47 10.52 4.36
C ALA A 100 6.61 10.54 3.09
N ALA A 101 6.86 11.48 2.16
CA ALA A 101 6.18 11.52 0.87
C ALA A 101 6.53 10.32 -0.01
N LEU A 102 7.78 9.84 0.05
CA LEU A 102 8.18 8.61 -0.65
C LEU A 102 7.35 7.41 -0.15
N VAL A 103 7.29 7.22 1.17
CA VAL A 103 6.52 6.12 1.76
C VAL A 103 5.03 6.24 1.43
N ARG A 104 4.45 7.45 1.47
CA ARG A 104 3.07 7.69 1.04
C ARG A 104 2.84 7.21 -0.40
N ASN A 105 3.70 7.57 -1.34
CA ASN A 105 3.54 7.15 -2.73
C ASN A 105 3.61 5.63 -2.89
N ILE A 106 4.48 4.95 -2.14
CA ILE A 106 4.55 3.49 -2.11
C ILE A 106 3.25 2.89 -1.55
N LEU A 107 2.74 3.44 -0.44
CA LEU A 107 1.49 2.97 0.17
C LEU A 107 0.30 3.18 -0.75
N GLU A 108 0.16 4.35 -1.38
CA GLU A 108 -0.89 4.65 -2.37
C GLU A 108 -0.84 3.66 -3.55
N SER A 109 0.36 3.23 -3.94
CA SER A 109 0.59 2.22 -4.98
C SER A 109 0.31 0.77 -4.51
N LEU A 110 0.07 0.57 -3.21
CA LEU A 110 -0.23 -0.71 -2.56
C LEU A 110 -1.57 -0.61 -1.80
N ASP A 111 -2.57 0.04 -2.40
CA ASP A 111 -3.92 0.17 -1.85
C ASP A 111 -3.96 0.80 -0.44
N GLY A 112 -3.10 1.78 -0.22
CA GLY A 112 -2.99 2.56 1.01
C GLY A 112 -2.26 1.85 2.16
N LYS A 113 -1.73 0.62 1.96
CA LYS A 113 -1.09 -0.15 3.03
C LYS A 113 0.04 -1.06 2.58
N ALA A 114 1.11 -1.15 3.36
CA ALA A 114 2.20 -2.07 3.09
C ALA A 114 2.99 -2.41 4.36
N THR A 115 3.54 -3.61 4.42
CA THR A 115 4.51 -3.99 5.46
C THR A 115 5.86 -3.32 5.23
N THR A 116 6.68 -3.22 6.27
CA THR A 116 8.07 -2.72 6.14
C THR A 116 8.87 -3.54 5.10
N GLN A 117 8.62 -4.84 5.04
CA GLN A 117 9.27 -5.73 4.06
C GLN A 117 8.89 -5.34 2.63
N GLN A 118 7.61 -5.20 2.33
CA GLN A 118 7.13 -4.83 0.99
C GLN A 118 7.67 -3.48 0.52
N ILE A 119 7.76 -2.49 1.43
CA ILE A 119 8.38 -1.19 1.12
C ILE A 119 9.87 -1.38 0.80
N GLY A 120 10.57 -2.20 1.58
CA GLY A 120 11.98 -2.52 1.36
C GLY A 120 12.23 -3.23 0.01
N GLU A 121 11.39 -4.19 -0.36
CA GLU A 121 11.47 -4.92 -1.64
C GLU A 121 11.47 -3.98 -2.87
N TRP A 122 10.85 -2.81 -2.76
CA TRP A 122 10.78 -1.83 -3.84
C TRP A 122 11.93 -0.83 -3.86
N LEU A 123 12.68 -0.69 -2.77
CA LEU A 123 13.73 0.32 -2.59
C LEU A 123 15.14 -0.27 -2.52
N ILE A 124 15.29 -1.46 -1.94
CA ILE A 124 16.59 -2.13 -1.80
C ILE A 124 17.06 -2.62 -3.17
N GLY A 125 18.34 -2.42 -3.48
CA GLY A 125 18.98 -2.76 -4.75
C GLY A 125 19.05 -1.58 -5.71
N ASP A 126 17.94 -0.86 -5.90
CA ASP A 126 17.89 0.28 -6.84
C ASP A 126 18.18 1.64 -6.17
N VAL A 127 17.56 1.87 -5.00
CA VAL A 127 17.60 3.15 -4.27
C VAL A 127 18.62 3.07 -3.14
N PHE A 128 18.59 1.98 -2.38
CA PHE A 128 19.46 1.76 -1.22
C PHE A 128 20.13 0.40 -1.26
N THR A 129 21.33 0.32 -0.69
CA THR A 129 21.86 -0.95 -0.18
C THR A 129 21.11 -1.38 1.08
N GLU A 130 21.23 -2.65 1.47
CA GLU A 130 20.67 -3.18 2.73
C GLU A 130 21.08 -2.38 3.97
N ALA A 131 22.35 -1.93 4.02
CA ALA A 131 22.86 -1.16 5.15
C ALA A 131 22.29 0.26 5.18
N GLU A 132 22.19 0.92 4.02
CA GLU A 132 21.59 2.25 3.90
C GLU A 132 20.09 2.22 4.22
N TRP A 133 19.38 1.21 3.72
CA TRP A 133 17.96 0.99 4.00
C TRP A 133 17.69 0.92 5.50
N LYS A 134 18.44 0.11 6.25
CA LYS A 134 18.26 -0.02 7.71
C LYS A 134 18.42 1.32 8.41
N ARG A 135 19.42 2.12 8.05
CA ARG A 135 19.66 3.45 8.64
C ARG A 135 18.56 4.44 8.25
N TRP A 136 18.20 4.47 6.97
CA TRP A 136 17.15 5.35 6.44
C TRP A 136 15.77 5.03 6.99
N TRP A 137 15.45 3.75 7.18
CA TRP A 137 14.15 3.33 7.68
C TRP A 137 13.95 3.72 9.15
N GLU A 138 14.98 3.62 10.00
CA GLU A 138 14.88 4.00 11.40
C GLU A 138 14.58 5.50 11.59
N THR A 139 15.18 6.37 10.77
CA THR A 139 14.88 7.81 10.78
C THR A 139 13.51 8.10 10.17
N THR A 140 13.19 7.47 9.03
CA THR A 140 11.91 7.64 8.33
C THR A 140 10.74 7.22 9.19
N LYS A 141 10.81 6.06 9.87
CA LYS A 141 9.74 5.57 10.74
C LYS A 141 9.40 6.56 11.86
N LYS A 142 10.40 7.25 12.42
CA LYS A 142 10.18 8.31 13.41
C LYS A 142 9.44 9.50 12.79
N ALA A 143 9.83 9.93 11.59
CA ALA A 143 9.16 11.00 10.87
C ALA A 143 7.70 10.65 10.51
N LEU A 144 7.44 9.42 10.04
CA LEU A 144 6.08 8.94 9.76
C LEU A 144 5.20 9.00 11.02
N LYS A 145 5.72 8.50 12.16
CA LYS A 145 5.00 8.54 13.44
C LYS A 145 4.71 9.97 13.89
N ALA A 146 5.69 10.88 13.75
CA ALA A 146 5.54 12.28 14.13
C ALA A 146 4.54 13.04 13.24
N SER A 147 4.42 12.68 11.96
CA SER A 147 3.50 13.36 11.03
C SER A 147 2.02 13.19 11.39
N GLY A 148 1.66 12.15 12.15
CA GLY A 148 0.27 11.81 12.46
C GLY A 148 -0.53 11.29 11.26
N ALA A 149 0.01 11.33 10.04
CA ALA A 149 -0.70 10.94 8.81
C ALA A 149 -0.67 9.43 8.51
N PHE A 150 0.10 8.66 9.28
CA PHE A 150 0.27 7.22 9.10
C PHE A 150 -0.05 6.47 10.38
N SER A 151 -0.70 5.32 10.23
CA SER A 151 -0.83 4.34 11.30
C SER A 151 0.40 3.43 11.28
N ILE A 152 1.23 3.53 12.32
CA ILE A 152 2.47 2.75 12.45
C ILE A 152 2.23 1.62 13.46
N PRO A 153 2.20 0.35 13.03
CA PRO A 153 1.92 -0.75 13.93
C PRO A 153 3.08 -1.04 14.88
N ALA A 154 2.74 -1.63 16.03
CA ALA A 154 3.72 -2.09 17.01
C ALA A 154 4.54 -3.30 16.49
N LYS A 155 3.87 -4.23 15.77
CA LYS A 155 4.51 -5.38 15.15
C LYS A 155 4.98 -5.02 13.74
N LYS A 156 6.20 -5.43 13.39
CA LYS A 156 6.78 -5.21 12.05
C LYS A 156 6.10 -6.02 10.94
N SER A 157 5.43 -7.12 11.31
CA SER A 157 4.64 -7.96 10.39
C SER A 157 3.37 -7.29 9.92
N ASP A 158 2.86 -6.33 10.69
CA ASP A 158 1.59 -5.70 10.41
C ASP A 158 1.81 -4.52 9.44
N PRO A 159 0.84 -4.22 8.57
CA PRO A 159 1.00 -3.19 7.56
C PRO A 159 0.94 -1.79 8.16
N ILE A 160 1.82 -0.91 7.67
CA ILE A 160 1.68 0.54 7.80
C ILE A 160 0.57 0.99 6.87
N GLN A 161 -0.27 1.93 7.33
CA GLN A 161 -1.41 2.43 6.57
C GLN A 161 -1.41 3.96 6.55
N ILE A 162 -1.92 4.54 5.48
CA ILE A 162 -2.25 5.96 5.44
C ILE A 162 -3.51 6.17 6.28
N ARG A 163 -3.50 7.14 7.21
CA ARG A 163 -4.74 7.53 7.90
C ARG A 163 -5.63 8.30 6.94
N GLY A 164 -6.90 7.91 6.89
CA GLY A 164 -7.91 8.68 6.16
C GLY A 164 -8.06 10.10 6.74
N GLU A 165 -8.50 11.04 5.91
CA GLU A 165 -8.79 12.40 6.37
C GLU A 165 -9.77 12.38 7.56
N GLY A 166 -9.43 13.10 8.62
CA GLY A 166 -10.24 13.18 9.84
C GLY A 166 -10.02 12.05 10.86
N VAL A 167 -9.27 11.00 10.55
CA VAL A 167 -8.95 9.94 11.52
C VAL A 167 -7.70 10.31 12.31
N SER A 168 -7.86 10.65 13.58
CA SER A 168 -6.73 10.95 14.47
C SER A 168 -6.13 9.68 15.09
N GLN A 169 -4.89 9.77 15.57
CA GLN A 169 -4.28 8.69 16.35
C GLN A 169 -5.09 8.34 17.60
N ALA A 170 -5.70 9.34 18.23
CA ALA A 170 -6.56 9.14 19.40
C ALA A 170 -7.78 8.28 19.04
N ASP A 171 -8.42 8.55 17.90
CA ASP A 171 -9.60 7.79 17.46
C ASP A 171 -9.27 6.32 17.16
N GLU A 172 -8.10 6.06 16.54
CA GLU A 172 -7.63 4.68 16.32
C GLU A 172 -7.40 3.92 17.63
N LEU A 173 -6.79 4.57 18.63
CA LEU A 173 -6.53 3.98 19.93
C LEU A 173 -7.83 3.66 20.68
N ILE A 174 -8.81 4.56 20.62
CA ILE A 174 -10.16 4.35 21.18
C ILE A 174 -10.85 3.18 20.45
N ALA A 175 -10.82 3.16 19.12
CA ALA A 175 -11.41 2.10 18.33
C ALA A 175 -10.76 0.73 18.61
N ALA A 176 -9.43 0.69 18.77
CA ALA A 176 -8.70 -0.52 19.13
C ALA A 176 -9.13 -1.05 20.51
N PHE A 177 -9.28 -0.17 21.50
CA PHE A 177 -9.81 -0.55 22.82
C PHE A 177 -11.24 -1.10 22.72
N ASN A 178 -12.12 -0.41 21.99
CA ASN A 178 -13.52 -0.83 21.84
C ASN A 178 -13.68 -2.17 21.08
N LYS A 179 -12.73 -2.49 20.18
CA LYS A 179 -12.73 -3.77 19.45
C LYS A 179 -12.18 -4.93 20.28
N ALA A 180 -11.34 -4.66 21.27
CA ALA A 180 -10.77 -5.68 22.15
C ALA A 180 -11.86 -6.35 23.01
N ARG A 181 -12.04 -7.66 22.83
CA ARG A 181 -13.11 -8.42 23.49
C ARG A 181 -12.66 -9.08 24.79
N HIS A 182 -11.35 -9.31 24.93
CA HIS A 182 -10.78 -9.97 26.09
C HIS A 182 -10.06 -8.98 27.01
N PRO A 183 -10.11 -9.16 28.35
CA PRO A 183 -9.45 -8.24 29.29
C PRO A 183 -7.95 -8.06 29.02
N LYS A 184 -7.24 -9.12 28.62
CA LYS A 184 -5.82 -9.03 28.24
C LYS A 184 -5.59 -8.11 27.04
N GLU A 185 -6.46 -8.16 26.03
CA GLU A 185 -6.39 -7.29 24.85
C GLU A 185 -6.74 -5.84 25.23
N GLN A 186 -7.75 -5.65 26.09
CA GLN A 186 -8.14 -4.34 26.61
C GLN A 186 -7.01 -3.68 27.41
N ILE A 187 -6.28 -4.44 28.25
CA ILE A 187 -5.09 -3.96 28.97
C ILE A 187 -4.01 -3.51 27.98
N VAL A 188 -3.71 -4.32 26.96
CA VAL A 188 -2.71 -3.95 25.94
C VAL A 188 -3.13 -2.67 25.20
N ALA A 189 -4.40 -2.55 24.82
CA ALA A 189 -4.92 -1.34 24.18
C ALA A 189 -4.84 -0.11 25.10
N LEU A 190 -5.16 -0.27 26.39
CA LEU A 190 -5.06 0.78 27.40
C LEU A 190 -3.62 1.24 27.62
N GLU A 191 -2.66 0.32 27.66
CA GLU A 191 -1.24 0.66 27.74
C GLU A 191 -0.79 1.51 26.54
N GLN A 192 -1.30 1.23 25.34
CA GLN A 192 -1.01 2.05 24.15
C GLN A 192 -1.63 3.44 24.24
N ILE A 193 -2.85 3.55 24.80
CA ILE A 193 -3.50 4.84 25.09
C ILE A 193 -2.65 5.66 26.06
N ILE A 194 -2.22 5.07 27.18
CA ILE A 194 -1.40 5.74 28.20
C ILE A 194 -0.08 6.22 27.60
N LYS A 195 0.61 5.38 26.83
CA LYS A 195 1.87 5.71 26.15
C LYS A 195 1.71 6.83 25.12
N SER A 196 0.51 7.04 24.60
CA SER A 196 0.22 8.00 23.53
C SER A 196 -0.71 9.12 23.99
N HIS A 197 -0.84 9.39 25.29
CA HIS A 197 -1.79 10.36 25.85
C HIS A 197 -1.67 11.77 25.24
N GLN A 198 -0.48 12.16 24.81
CA GLN A 198 -0.21 13.46 24.15
C GLN A 198 -0.93 13.63 22.80
N GLN A 199 -1.45 12.55 22.23
CA GLN A 199 -2.18 12.55 20.96
C GLN A 199 -3.66 12.89 21.12
N PHE A 200 -4.17 12.91 22.36
CA PHE A 200 -5.55 13.26 22.68
C PHE A 200 -5.66 14.76 22.90
N LYS A 201 -6.52 15.43 22.12
CA LYS A 201 -6.73 16.89 22.22
C LYS A 201 -7.60 17.26 23.42
N GLU A 202 -8.57 16.42 23.75
CA GLU A 202 -9.48 16.58 24.90
C GLU A 202 -9.55 15.26 25.68
N PRO A 203 -8.46 14.85 26.37
CA PRO A 203 -8.36 13.54 26.99
C PRO A 203 -9.49 13.27 28.00
N GLU A 204 -9.93 14.29 28.73
CA GLU A 204 -11.05 14.18 29.69
C GLU A 204 -12.36 13.76 29.02
N LYS A 205 -12.66 14.26 27.82
CA LYS A 205 -13.88 13.87 27.09
C LYS A 205 -13.68 12.57 26.33
N GLN A 206 -12.53 12.43 25.67
CA GLN A 206 -12.25 11.32 24.76
C GLN A 206 -12.03 9.99 25.49
N LEU A 207 -11.47 10.00 26.71
CA LEU A 207 -11.15 8.79 27.47
C LEU A 207 -12.23 8.39 28.48
N GLN A 208 -13.17 9.28 28.81
CA GLN A 208 -14.26 8.96 29.76
C GLN A 208 -15.06 7.70 29.40
N PRO A 209 -15.47 7.47 28.14
CA PRO A 209 -16.15 6.24 27.77
C PRO A 209 -15.32 4.97 28.01
N ILE A 210 -13.99 5.06 27.87
CA ILE A 210 -13.07 3.95 28.12
C ILE A 210 -12.98 3.67 29.62
N ILE A 211 -12.82 4.72 30.44
CA ILE A 211 -12.77 4.61 31.91
C ILE A 211 -14.05 3.96 32.43
N ALA A 212 -15.22 4.44 32.01
CA ALA A 212 -16.50 3.88 32.40
C ALA A 212 -16.65 2.40 32.00
N ASN A 213 -16.14 2.00 30.83
CA ASN A 213 -16.18 0.59 30.40
C ASN A 213 -15.30 -0.30 31.30
N ILE A 214 -14.09 0.17 31.64
CA ILE A 214 -13.17 -0.53 32.54
C ILE A 214 -13.77 -0.67 33.93
N GLU A 215 -14.31 0.41 34.50
CA GLU A 215 -14.95 0.41 35.83
C GLU A 215 -16.11 -0.58 35.88
N ASN A 216 -16.98 -0.57 34.85
CA ASN A 216 -18.08 -1.52 34.74
C ASN A 216 -17.59 -2.97 34.63
N THR A 217 -16.53 -3.21 33.87
CA THR A 217 -15.94 -4.55 33.72
C THR A 217 -15.30 -5.04 35.02
N ALA A 218 -14.59 -4.16 35.73
CA ALA A 218 -13.99 -4.46 37.03
C ALA A 218 -15.06 -4.78 38.08
N ALA A 219 -16.11 -3.96 38.18
CA ALA A 219 -17.22 -4.15 39.11
C ALA A 219 -17.98 -5.46 38.87
N ARG A 220 -18.15 -5.87 37.61
CA ARG A 220 -18.77 -7.17 37.27
C ARG A 220 -17.91 -8.35 37.70
N ASN A 221 -16.59 -8.28 37.51
CA ASN A 221 -15.68 -9.36 37.86
C ASN A 221 -15.46 -9.49 39.38
N GLN A 222 -15.46 -8.38 40.13
CA GLN A 222 -15.43 -8.42 41.60
C GLN A 222 -16.62 -9.15 42.23
N LYS A 223 -17.81 -9.09 41.60
CA LYS A 223 -18.99 -9.82 42.08
C LYS A 223 -18.92 -11.33 41.85
N ILE A 224 -18.01 -11.80 40.98
CA ILE A 224 -17.86 -13.22 40.62
C ILE A 224 -16.82 -13.93 41.51
N HIS A 225 -15.92 -13.17 42.15
CA HIS A 225 -14.96 -13.66 43.14
C HIS A 225 -15.04 -12.81 44.42
N PRO A 226 -15.93 -13.15 45.37
CA PRO A 226 -16.03 -12.47 46.66
C PRO A 226 -14.79 -12.65 47.53
#